data_AF-A0A820XDZ5-F1
#
_entry.id   AF-A0A820XDZ5-F1
#
_cell.length_a   1.000
_cell.length_b   1.000
_cell.length_c   1.000
_cell.angle_alpha   90.00
_cell.angle_beta   90.00
_cell.angle_gamma   90.00
#
_symmetry.space_group_name_H-M   'P 1'
#
loop_
_entity.id
_entity.type
_entity.pdbx_description
1 polymer ?
#
loop_
_entity_poly.entity_id
_entity_poly.type
_entity_poly.pdbx_seq_one_letter_code
_entity_poly.pdbx_strand_id
1 'polypeptide(L)'
;MQVKTRKSKTSEFRIMSELLNVLLITAFIAYFNQTALETTLTPFTNIQFGWKEVQISIVFAIAGIEITLVYIILHFVTKKIRDEAILLFGYIILSIACCIGVIVLPFSEVGSRKYLPVFLLFIGLDIFGLPLIAVTTTSLFTQQTHNDQQGIGQGIQRFVINVATVIGPLFAGSLLTATWLMISFMFIIVLFATLLVILVYPSFSLSNNDELSTLLPQENNKQCKEKSSI
;
A
#
# COMPACT_ATOMS: atom_id res chain seq x y z
N MET A 1 -22.62 -18.81 31.60
CA MET A 1 -21.76 -19.18 30.45
C MET A 1 -21.98 -18.31 29.19
N GLN A 2 -23.13 -17.65 29.02
CA GLN A 2 -23.49 -16.80 27.85
C GLN A 2 -22.85 -15.38 27.82
N VAL A 3 -22.20 -14.93 28.90
CA VAL A 3 -21.65 -13.55 29.00
C VAL A 3 -20.25 -13.43 28.40
N LYS A 4 -19.46 -14.52 28.39
CA LYS A 4 -18.09 -14.52 27.87
C LYS A 4 -18.06 -14.49 26.33
N THR A 5 -19.05 -15.12 25.68
CA THR A 5 -19.22 -15.16 24.22
C THR A 5 -19.65 -13.82 23.61
N ARG A 6 -20.51 -13.05 24.29
CA ARG A 6 -20.96 -11.74 23.79
C ARG A 6 -19.87 -10.68 23.80
N LYS A 7 -18.95 -10.70 24.78
CA LYS A 7 -17.85 -9.74 24.90
C LYS A 7 -16.75 -9.99 23.84
N SER A 8 -16.50 -11.25 23.48
CA SER A 8 -15.57 -11.68 22.41
C SER A 8 -16.00 -11.18 21.03
N LYS A 9 -17.29 -11.37 20.70
CA LYS A 9 -17.83 -11.02 19.37
C LYS A 9 -17.81 -9.51 19.11
N THR A 10 -17.98 -8.69 20.15
CA THR A 10 -17.89 -7.22 20.04
C THR A 10 -16.45 -6.74 19.86
N SER A 11 -15.45 -7.40 20.47
CA SER A 11 -14.05 -7.04 20.25
C SER A 11 -13.55 -7.44 18.86
N GLU A 12 -13.94 -8.61 18.36
CA GLU A 12 -13.58 -9.08 17.01
C GLU A 12 -14.13 -8.15 15.92
N PHE A 13 -15.41 -7.78 16.02
CA PHE A 13 -16.02 -6.81 15.09
C PHE A 13 -15.29 -5.46 15.09
N ARG A 14 -14.87 -4.98 16.27
CA ARG A 14 -14.14 -3.72 16.39
C ARG A 14 -12.78 -3.79 15.70
N ILE A 15 -12.03 -4.87 15.92
CA ILE A 15 -10.73 -5.11 15.28
C ILE A 15 -10.90 -5.14 13.76
N MET A 16 -11.86 -5.92 13.24
CA MET A 16 -12.14 -6.00 11.80
C MET A 16 -12.45 -4.63 11.20
N SER A 17 -13.30 -3.83 11.85
CA SER A 17 -13.60 -2.47 11.39
C SER A 17 -12.37 -1.55 11.37
N GLU A 18 -11.47 -1.70 12.35
CA GLU A 18 -10.23 -0.95 12.44
C GLU A 18 -9.26 -1.35 11.31
N LEU A 19 -9.12 -2.65 11.02
CA LEU A 19 -8.33 -3.17 9.89
C LEU A 19 -8.81 -2.60 8.56
N LEU A 20 -10.12 -2.69 8.29
CA LEU A 20 -10.71 -2.20 7.04
C LEU A 20 -10.51 -0.69 6.88
N ASN A 21 -10.70 0.09 7.95
CA ASN A 21 -10.48 1.53 7.91
C ASN A 21 -9.02 1.89 7.61
N VAL A 22 -8.06 1.21 8.25
CA VAL A 22 -6.64 1.44 7.98
C VAL A 22 -6.29 1.06 6.54
N LEU A 23 -6.79 -0.06 6.02
CA LEU A 23 -6.58 -0.45 4.62
C LEU A 23 -7.16 0.57 3.63
N LEU A 24 -8.33 1.18 3.92
CA LEU A 24 -8.90 2.24 3.09
C LEU A 24 -8.07 3.53 3.12
N ILE A 25 -7.67 3.97 4.32
CA ILE A 25 -6.87 5.20 4.49
C ILE A 25 -5.51 5.06 3.81
N THR A 26 -4.85 3.92 4.02
CA THR A 26 -3.53 3.64 3.46
C THR A 26 -3.61 3.52 1.93
N ALA A 27 -4.63 2.83 1.38
CA ALA A 27 -4.90 2.80 -0.06
C ALA A 27 -5.09 4.21 -0.64
N PHE A 28 -5.91 5.04 0.00
CA PHE A 28 -6.10 6.43 -0.41
C PHE A 28 -4.76 7.16 -0.52
N ILE A 29 -3.93 7.08 0.53
CA ILE A 29 -2.64 7.75 0.58
C ILE A 29 -1.72 7.27 -0.54
N ALA A 30 -1.63 5.96 -0.77
CA ALA A 30 -0.76 5.40 -1.81
C ALA A 30 -1.15 5.90 -3.22
N TYR A 31 -2.43 5.82 -3.58
CA TYR A 31 -2.90 6.25 -4.90
C TYR A 31 -2.90 7.78 -5.07
N PHE A 32 -3.17 8.53 -4.00
CA PHE A 32 -3.01 9.98 -3.97
C PHE A 32 -1.56 10.36 -4.29
N ASN A 33 -0.58 9.72 -3.64
CA ASN A 33 0.83 10.00 -3.85
C ASN A 33 1.27 9.66 -5.28
N GLN A 34 0.92 8.48 -5.76
CA GLN A 34 1.26 8.05 -7.11
C GLN A 34 0.78 9.05 -8.17
N THR A 35 -0.50 9.40 -8.12
CA THR A 35 -1.10 10.28 -9.14
C THR A 35 -0.62 11.73 -9.02
N ALA A 36 -0.30 12.18 -7.80
CA ALA A 36 0.35 13.48 -7.59
C ALA A 36 1.78 13.50 -8.19
N LEU A 37 2.56 12.43 -7.99
CA LEU A 37 3.90 12.29 -8.57
C LEU A 37 3.85 12.25 -10.09
N GLU A 38 2.95 11.44 -10.65
CA GLU A 38 2.76 11.27 -12.10
C GLU A 38 2.40 12.61 -12.77
N THR A 39 1.52 13.39 -12.14
CA THR A 39 1.12 14.72 -12.63
C THR A 39 2.30 15.70 -12.62
N THR A 40 3.16 15.62 -11.61
CA THR A 40 4.30 16.53 -11.46
C THR A 40 5.51 16.16 -12.30
N LEU A 41 5.67 14.87 -12.65
CA LEU A 41 6.84 14.34 -13.34
C LEU A 41 7.18 15.13 -14.61
N THR A 42 6.20 15.34 -15.48
CA THR A 42 6.38 16.03 -16.77
C THR A 42 6.78 17.49 -16.61
N PRO A 43 6.01 18.35 -15.92
CA PRO A 43 6.41 19.76 -15.75
C PRO A 43 7.72 19.90 -14.97
N PHE A 44 7.96 19.08 -13.94
CA PHE A 44 9.20 19.14 -13.16
C PHE A 44 10.43 18.85 -14.01
N THR A 45 10.43 17.73 -14.74
CA THR A 45 11.60 17.33 -15.55
C THR A 45 11.80 18.22 -16.78
N ASN A 46 10.73 18.82 -17.31
CA ASN A 46 10.85 19.82 -18.37
C ASN A 46 11.60 21.06 -17.87
N ILE A 47 11.18 21.61 -16.72
CA ILE A 47 11.84 22.78 -16.11
C ILE A 47 13.28 22.42 -15.71
N GLN A 48 13.47 21.26 -15.08
CA GLN A 48 14.73 20.96 -14.41
C GLN A 48 15.82 20.37 -15.30
N PHE A 49 15.43 19.50 -16.22
CA PHE A 49 16.36 18.78 -17.09
C PHE A 49 16.18 19.12 -18.57
N GLY A 50 15.22 19.99 -18.92
CA GLY A 50 14.90 20.31 -20.32
C GLY A 50 14.30 19.12 -21.07
N TRP A 51 13.69 18.17 -20.35
CA TRP A 51 13.12 16.97 -20.97
C TRP A 51 11.94 17.29 -21.88
N LYS A 52 11.86 16.56 -22.98
CA LYS A 52 10.76 16.62 -23.95
C LYS A 52 9.95 15.33 -23.90
N GLU A 53 8.91 15.27 -24.72
CA GLU A 53 7.96 14.17 -24.80
C GLU A 53 8.63 12.80 -24.90
N VAL A 54 9.69 12.66 -25.72
CA VAL A 54 10.38 11.37 -25.91
C VAL A 54 10.97 10.83 -24.60
N GLN A 55 11.64 11.67 -23.80
CA GLN A 55 12.21 11.23 -22.52
C GLN A 55 11.13 10.81 -21.53
N ILE A 56 10.03 11.57 -21.48
CA ILE A 56 8.87 11.26 -20.63
C ILE A 56 8.26 9.91 -21.04
N SER A 57 8.04 9.69 -22.34
CA SER A 57 7.49 8.42 -22.85
C SER A 57 8.40 7.23 -22.53
N ILE A 58 9.72 7.40 -22.58
CA ILE A 58 10.66 6.34 -22.18
C ILE A 58 10.51 5.99 -20.70
N VAL A 59 10.37 6.99 -19.82
CA VAL A 59 10.16 6.74 -18.38
C VAL A 59 8.86 5.97 -18.14
N PHE A 60 7.75 6.36 -18.77
CA PHE A 60 6.49 5.63 -18.65
C PHE A 60 6.55 4.21 -19.23
N ALA A 61 7.28 4.01 -20.34
CA ALA A 61 7.48 2.67 -20.91
C ALA A 61 8.27 1.76 -19.96
N ILE A 62 9.36 2.28 -19.37
CA ILE A 62 10.16 1.55 -18.38
C ILE A 62 9.33 1.25 -17.13
N ALA A 63 8.55 2.22 -16.64
CA ALA A 63 7.64 2.04 -15.52
C ALA A 63 6.64 0.91 -15.76
N GLY A 64 6.05 0.82 -16.96
CA GLY A 64 5.14 -0.28 -17.31
C GLY A 64 5.80 -1.65 -17.28
N ILE A 65 7.05 -1.75 -17.78
CA ILE A 65 7.85 -2.98 -17.71
C ILE A 65 8.15 -3.34 -16.24
N GLU A 66 8.59 -2.37 -15.45
CA GLU A 66 8.88 -2.53 -14.02
C GLU A 66 7.67 -3.05 -13.26
N ILE A 67 6.51 -2.40 -13.38
CA ILE A 67 5.26 -2.82 -12.74
C ILE A 67 4.91 -4.26 -13.14
N THR A 68 5.02 -4.61 -14.42
CA THR A 68 4.75 -5.97 -14.91
C THR A 68 5.67 -7.00 -14.26
N LEU A 69 6.97 -6.70 -14.17
CA LEU A 69 7.93 -7.58 -13.50
C LEU A 69 7.63 -7.73 -12.00
N VAL A 70 7.27 -6.65 -11.32
CA VAL A 70 6.89 -6.68 -9.90
C VAL A 70 5.67 -7.58 -9.69
N TYR A 71 4.64 -7.50 -10.55
CA TYR A 71 3.48 -8.39 -10.47
C TYR A 71 3.85 -9.87 -10.68
N ILE A 72 4.75 -10.18 -11.61
CA ILE A 72 5.24 -11.55 -11.82
C ILE A 72 5.97 -12.06 -10.57
N ILE A 73 6.84 -11.24 -9.98
CA ILE A 73 7.54 -11.59 -8.73
C ILE A 73 6.54 -11.80 -7.60
N LEU A 74 5.59 -10.87 -7.45
CA LEU A 74 4.53 -10.94 -6.43
C LEU A 74 3.75 -12.25 -6.50
N HIS A 75 3.44 -12.75 -7.69
CA HIS A 75 2.76 -14.04 -7.86
C HIS A 75 3.48 -15.21 -7.16
N PHE A 76 4.81 -15.18 -7.09
CA PHE A 76 5.59 -16.19 -6.37
C PHE A 76 5.78 -15.84 -4.90
N VAL A 77 5.95 -14.55 -4.58
CA VAL A 77 6.20 -14.08 -3.22
C VAL A 77 4.98 -14.27 -2.31
N THR A 78 3.76 -13.99 -2.79
CA THR A 78 2.53 -14.15 -2.00
C THR A 78 2.23 -15.60 -1.62
N LYS A 79 2.83 -16.58 -2.30
CA LYS A 79 2.75 -18.01 -1.91
C LYS A 79 3.62 -18.35 -0.70
N LYS A 80 4.61 -17.51 -0.38
CA LYS A 80 5.62 -17.77 0.66
C LYS A 80 5.60 -16.75 1.80
N ILE A 81 5.17 -15.53 1.53
CA ILE A 81 5.17 -14.41 2.47
C ILE A 81 3.74 -13.95 2.68
N ARG A 82 3.40 -13.64 3.93
CA ARG A 82 2.09 -13.10 4.33
C ARG A 82 1.86 -11.71 3.73
N ASP A 83 0.62 -11.43 3.33
CA ASP A 83 0.26 -10.20 2.61
C ASP A 83 0.56 -8.94 3.41
N GLU A 84 0.35 -8.94 4.72
CA GLU A 84 0.64 -7.83 5.63
C GLU A 84 2.14 -7.51 5.75
N ALA A 85 3.02 -8.50 5.59
CA ALA A 85 4.46 -8.26 5.56
C ALA A 85 4.87 -7.61 4.23
N ILE A 86 4.28 -8.05 3.12
CA ILE A 86 4.49 -7.45 1.80
C ILE A 86 3.91 -6.02 1.76
N LEU A 87 2.75 -5.78 2.39
CA LEU A 87 2.14 -4.46 2.55
C LEU A 87 3.07 -3.49 3.28
N LEU A 88 3.57 -3.89 4.46
CA LEU A 88 4.50 -3.09 5.25
C LEU A 88 5.79 -2.81 4.47
N PHE A 89 6.33 -3.81 3.78
CA PHE A 89 7.51 -3.66 2.94
C PHE A 89 7.30 -2.63 1.82
N GLY A 90 6.15 -2.66 1.15
CA GLY A 90 5.77 -1.68 0.14
C GLY A 90 5.75 -0.24 0.69
N TYR A 91 5.15 -0.02 1.86
CA TYR A 91 5.13 1.30 2.51
C TYR A 91 6.51 1.79 2.98
N ILE A 92 7.38 0.87 3.42
CA ILE A 92 8.77 1.21 3.75
C ILE A 92 9.51 1.68 2.49
N ILE A 93 9.37 0.97 1.36
CA ILE A 93 9.98 1.39 0.09
C ILE A 93 9.45 2.75 -0.34
N LEU A 94 8.14 2.95 -0.30
CA LEU A 94 7.53 4.23 -0.67
C LEU A 94 8.00 5.38 0.23
N SER A 95 8.16 5.12 1.54
CA SER A 95 8.73 6.08 2.48
C SER A 95 10.19 6.43 2.15
N ILE A 96 11.00 5.43 1.79
CA ILE A 96 12.40 5.64 1.38
C ILE A 96 12.45 6.45 0.08
N ALA A 97 11.60 6.12 -0.90
CA ALA A 97 11.49 6.87 -2.15
C ALA A 97 11.18 8.35 -1.87
N CYS A 98 10.10 8.62 -1.14
CA CYS A 98 9.72 9.98 -0.76
C CYS A 98 10.81 10.72 0.05
N CYS A 99 11.52 10.02 0.93
CA CYS A 99 12.66 10.57 1.67
C CYS A 99 13.78 11.02 0.74
N ILE A 100 14.15 10.19 -0.25
CA ILE A 100 15.13 10.55 -1.29
C ILE A 100 14.62 11.79 -2.05
N GLY A 101 13.34 11.83 -2.43
CA GLY A 101 12.72 12.98 -3.08
C GLY A 101 12.87 14.28 -2.28
N VAL A 102 12.52 14.26 -0.99
CA VAL A 102 12.64 15.42 -0.07
C VAL A 102 14.08 15.89 0.05
N ILE A 103 15.04 14.95 0.15
CA ILE A 103 16.45 15.30 0.29
C ILE A 103 17.01 15.87 -1.01
N VAL A 104 16.66 15.33 -2.17
CA VAL A 104 17.37 15.60 -3.43
C VAL A 104 16.79 16.76 -4.22
N LEU A 105 15.46 16.90 -4.23
CA LEU A 105 14.77 17.92 -5.04
C LEU A 105 15.19 19.35 -4.70
N PRO A 106 15.38 19.75 -3.42
CA PRO A 106 15.82 21.11 -3.09
C PRO A 106 17.21 21.47 -3.62
N PHE A 107 18.09 20.48 -3.80
CA PHE A 107 19.47 20.70 -4.29
C PHE A 107 19.60 20.50 -5.80
N SER A 108 18.51 20.13 -6.48
CA SER A 108 18.54 20.04 -7.93
C SER A 108 18.63 21.45 -8.52
N GLU A 109 19.72 21.71 -9.25
CA GLU A 109 19.94 22.97 -9.96
C GLU A 109 19.39 22.87 -11.38
N VAL A 110 18.72 23.94 -11.84
CA VAL A 110 18.17 24.03 -13.20
C VAL A 110 19.28 23.82 -14.23
N GLY A 111 19.11 22.85 -15.12
CA GLY A 111 20.07 22.52 -16.18
C GLY A 111 21.21 21.59 -15.74
N SER A 112 21.33 21.25 -14.45
CA SER A 112 22.34 20.32 -13.95
C SER A 112 21.84 18.88 -14.01
N ARG A 113 22.60 18.00 -14.69
CA ARG A 113 22.30 16.56 -14.77
C ARG A 113 22.86 15.74 -13.61
N LYS A 114 23.55 16.38 -12.66
CA LYS A 114 24.24 15.71 -11.55
C LYS A 114 23.29 14.86 -10.69
N TYR A 115 22.07 15.33 -10.48
CA TYR A 115 21.07 14.67 -9.65
C TYR A 115 20.11 13.76 -10.42
N LEU A 116 20.28 13.64 -11.74
CA LEU A 116 19.40 12.84 -12.58
C LEU A 116 19.38 11.35 -12.18
N PRO A 117 20.53 10.68 -11.89
CA PRO A 117 20.49 9.28 -11.48
C PRO A 117 19.72 9.06 -10.17
N VAL A 118 19.84 9.99 -9.23
CA VAL A 118 19.15 9.90 -7.93
C VAL A 118 17.65 10.19 -8.08
N PHE A 119 17.29 11.12 -8.96
CA PHE A 119 15.90 11.36 -9.33
C PHE A 119 15.24 10.14 -10.01
N LEU A 120 15.95 9.46 -10.91
CA LEU A 120 15.49 8.21 -11.52
C LEU A 120 15.34 7.10 -10.48
N LEU A 121 16.26 6.99 -9.53
CA LEU A 121 16.16 6.05 -8.42
C LEU A 121 14.92 6.33 -7.55
N PHE A 122 14.66 7.61 -7.25
CA PHE A 122 13.46 8.03 -6.53
C PHE A 122 12.19 7.56 -7.23
N ILE A 123 12.03 7.86 -8.52
CA ILE A 123 10.85 7.47 -9.29
C ILE A 123 10.72 5.95 -9.38
N GLY A 124 11.82 5.24 -9.67
CA GLY A 124 11.81 3.78 -9.76
C GLY A 124 11.36 3.14 -8.45
N LEU A 125 11.91 3.56 -7.31
CA LEU A 125 11.49 3.04 -6.00
C LEU A 125 10.02 3.34 -5.68
N ASP A 126 9.53 4.52 -6.04
CA ASP A 126 8.12 4.91 -5.85
C ASP A 126 7.19 3.97 -6.66
N ILE A 127 7.51 3.77 -7.94
CA ILE A 127 6.79 2.88 -8.86
C ILE A 127 6.87 1.42 -8.41
N PHE A 128 8.01 0.98 -7.89
CA PHE A 128 8.20 -0.38 -7.38
C PHE A 128 7.33 -0.67 -6.15
N GLY A 129 7.19 0.30 -5.25
CA GLY A 129 6.42 0.15 -4.01
C GLY A 129 4.92 -0.03 -4.26
N LEU A 130 4.38 0.64 -5.28
CA LEU A 130 2.93 0.71 -5.49
C LEU A 130 2.25 -0.64 -5.79
N PRO A 131 2.74 -1.51 -6.72
CA PRO A 131 2.13 -2.81 -6.96
C PRO A 131 2.10 -3.71 -5.73
N LEU A 132 3.14 -3.65 -4.88
CA LEU A 132 3.20 -4.39 -3.61
C LEU A 132 2.04 -3.99 -2.70
N ILE A 133 1.81 -2.68 -2.56
CA ILE A 133 0.73 -2.12 -1.74
C ILE A 133 -0.63 -2.45 -2.37
N ALA A 134 -0.80 -2.24 -3.67
CA ALA A 134 -2.07 -2.39 -4.37
C ALA A 134 -2.64 -3.81 -4.24
N VAL A 135 -1.82 -4.84 -4.49
CA VAL A 135 -2.28 -6.24 -4.42
C VAL A 135 -2.60 -6.64 -2.99
N THR A 136 -1.71 -6.35 -2.06
CA THR A 136 -1.84 -6.82 -0.67
C THR A 136 -2.94 -6.08 0.07
N THR A 137 -3.14 -4.80 -0.21
CA THR A 137 -4.26 -4.03 0.37
C THR A 137 -5.60 -4.58 -0.08
N THR A 138 -5.77 -4.92 -1.37
CA THR A 138 -7.00 -5.57 -1.84
C THR A 138 -7.15 -6.97 -1.25
N SER A 139 -6.09 -7.78 -1.23
CA SER A 139 -6.13 -9.13 -0.65
C SER A 139 -6.55 -9.11 0.82
N LEU A 140 -5.86 -8.34 1.66
CA LEU A 140 -6.18 -8.19 3.09
C LEU A 140 -7.58 -7.63 3.30
N PHE A 141 -8.01 -6.67 2.48
CA PHE A 141 -9.36 -6.11 2.59
C PHE A 141 -10.42 -7.19 2.34
N THR A 142 -10.22 -8.04 1.34
CA THR A 142 -11.15 -9.13 1.02
C THR A 142 -11.19 -10.25 2.06
N GLN A 143 -10.05 -10.54 2.70
CA GLN A 143 -9.96 -11.53 3.80
C GLN A 143 -10.69 -11.04 5.05
N GLN A 144 -10.67 -9.74 5.31
CA GLN A 144 -11.29 -9.13 6.49
C GLN A 144 -12.76 -8.72 6.26
N THR A 145 -13.33 -8.96 5.08
CA THR A 145 -14.73 -8.64 4.78
C THR A 145 -15.57 -9.91 4.71
N HIS A 146 -16.75 -9.92 5.35
CA HIS A 146 -17.68 -11.03 5.23
C HIS A 146 -18.08 -11.31 3.77
N ASN A 147 -18.16 -12.59 3.39
CA ASN A 147 -18.48 -13.03 2.02
C ASN A 147 -19.72 -12.35 1.43
N ASP A 148 -20.79 -12.20 2.21
CA ASP A 148 -22.06 -11.60 1.77
C ASP A 148 -21.96 -10.09 1.47
N GLN A 149 -20.91 -9.42 1.98
CA GLN A 149 -20.69 -7.98 1.83
C GLN A 149 -19.44 -7.66 1.01
N GLN A 150 -18.74 -8.67 0.50
CA GLN A 150 -17.45 -8.50 -0.16
C GLN A 150 -17.54 -7.61 -1.42
N GLY A 151 -18.62 -7.74 -2.20
CA GLY A 151 -18.87 -6.89 -3.36
C GLY A 151 -19.08 -5.41 -3.00
N ILE A 152 -19.85 -5.14 -1.94
CA ILE A 152 -20.07 -3.78 -1.43
C ILE A 152 -18.75 -3.20 -0.87
N GLY A 153 -18.03 -3.98 -0.07
CA GLY A 153 -16.75 -3.58 0.50
C GLY A 153 -15.73 -3.22 -0.56
N GLN A 154 -15.55 -4.06 -1.59
CA GLN A 154 -14.67 -3.74 -2.71
C GLN A 154 -15.14 -2.52 -3.51
N GLY A 155 -16.46 -2.31 -3.64
CA GLY A 155 -17.02 -1.10 -4.22
C GLY A 155 -16.59 0.16 -3.46
N ILE A 156 -16.65 0.14 -2.12
CA ILE A 156 -16.17 1.22 -1.25
C ILE A 156 -14.66 1.42 -1.41
N GLN A 157 -13.88 0.33 -1.41
CA GLN A 157 -12.44 0.40 -1.60
C GLN A 157 -12.06 1.08 -2.93
N ARG A 158 -12.70 0.67 -4.03
CA ARG A 158 -12.49 1.27 -5.35
C ARG A 158 -12.93 2.73 -5.39
N PHE A 159 -14.04 3.08 -4.73
CA PHE A 159 -14.47 4.46 -4.62
C PHE A 159 -13.40 5.33 -3.94
N VAL A 160 -12.87 4.89 -2.79
CA VAL A 160 -11.81 5.61 -2.07
C VAL A 160 -10.56 5.78 -2.93
N ILE A 161 -10.13 4.72 -3.63
CA ILE A 161 -8.99 4.78 -4.56
C ILE A 161 -9.25 5.79 -5.68
N ASN A 162 -10.43 5.74 -6.32
CA ASN A 162 -10.77 6.66 -7.41
C ASN A 162 -10.80 8.12 -6.94
N VAL A 163 -11.33 8.39 -5.74
CA VAL A 163 -11.27 9.73 -5.14
C VAL A 163 -9.82 10.18 -4.96
N ALA A 164 -8.94 9.30 -4.48
CA ALA A 164 -7.51 9.61 -4.37
C ALA A 164 -6.88 9.98 -5.72
N THR A 165 -7.22 9.25 -6.79
CA THR A 165 -6.72 9.52 -8.16
C THR A 165 -7.21 10.82 -8.78
N VAL A 166 -8.31 11.41 -8.26
CA VAL A 166 -8.79 12.74 -8.65
C VAL A 166 -8.12 13.82 -7.82
N ILE A 167 -8.02 13.61 -6.50
CA ILE A 167 -7.45 14.61 -5.59
C ILE A 167 -5.92 14.75 -5.78
N GLY A 168 -5.20 13.66 -6.06
CA GLY A 168 -3.74 13.67 -6.27
C GLY A 168 -3.28 14.66 -7.34
N PRO A 169 -3.80 14.59 -8.59
CA PRO A 169 -3.48 15.54 -9.65
C PRO A 169 -3.91 16.98 -9.34
N LEU A 170 -5.06 17.18 -8.68
CA LEU A 170 -5.51 18.52 -8.26
C LEU A 170 -4.55 19.14 -7.25
N PHE A 171 -4.12 18.35 -6.27
CA PHE A 171 -3.13 18.76 -5.28
C PHE A 171 -1.78 19.08 -5.95
N ALA A 172 -1.26 18.17 -6.77
CA ALA A 172 0.00 18.36 -7.48
C ALA A 172 -0.02 19.59 -8.39
N GLY A 173 -1.09 19.74 -9.19
CA GLY A 173 -1.28 20.89 -10.09
C GLY A 173 -1.26 22.22 -9.35
N SER A 174 -1.83 22.27 -8.14
CA SER A 174 -1.85 23.49 -7.32
C SER A 174 -0.48 23.85 -6.70
N LEU A 175 0.44 22.88 -6.57
CA LEU A 175 1.76 23.06 -5.95
C LEU A 175 2.93 22.95 -6.94
N LEU A 176 2.69 23.05 -8.25
CA LEU A 176 3.77 22.92 -9.26
C LEU A 176 4.92 23.92 -9.07
N THR A 177 4.64 25.13 -8.56
CA THR A 177 5.66 26.15 -8.28
C THR A 177 6.38 25.92 -6.94
N ALA A 178 5.87 25.03 -6.10
CA ALA A 178 6.39 24.70 -4.78
C ALA A 178 6.59 23.18 -4.62
N THR A 179 7.25 22.55 -5.60
CA THR A 179 7.44 21.09 -5.66
C THR A 179 8.09 20.51 -4.41
N TRP A 180 8.98 21.25 -3.74
CA TRP A 180 9.61 20.82 -2.49
C TRP A 180 8.58 20.65 -1.36
N LEU A 181 7.59 21.56 -1.27
CA LEU A 181 6.52 21.52 -0.28
C LEU A 181 5.58 20.35 -0.58
N MET A 182 5.28 20.13 -1.86
CA MET A 182 4.46 19.01 -2.32
C MET A 182 5.07 17.66 -1.91
N ILE A 183 6.35 17.44 -2.22
CA ILE A 183 7.04 16.18 -1.92
C ILE A 183 7.24 16.00 -0.41
N SER A 184 7.44 17.09 0.34
CA SER A 184 7.47 17.04 1.81
C SER A 184 6.13 16.63 2.41
N PHE A 185 5.02 17.16 1.89
CA PHE A 185 3.68 16.77 2.32
C PHE A 185 3.40 15.29 2.03
N MET A 186 3.72 14.86 0.80
CA MET A 186 3.64 13.47 0.34
C MET A 186 4.42 12.51 1.26
N PHE A 187 5.66 12.87 1.60
CA PHE A 187 6.47 12.10 2.55
C PHE A 187 5.81 11.97 3.92
N ILE A 188 5.28 13.05 4.49
CA ILE A 188 4.64 13.03 5.82
C ILE A 188 3.43 12.10 5.83
N ILE A 189 2.57 12.17 4.81
CA ILE A 189 1.37 11.31 4.76
C ILE A 189 1.74 9.84 4.49
N VAL A 190 2.79 9.56 3.73
CA VAL A 190 3.29 8.18 3.53
C VAL A 190 3.91 7.63 4.80
N LEU A 191 4.65 8.43 5.57
CA LEU A 191 5.13 8.03 6.90
C LEU A 191 3.97 7.75 7.86
N PHE A 192 2.93 8.58 7.82
CA PHE A 192 1.72 8.34 8.60
C PHE A 192 1.03 7.02 8.21
N ALA A 193 0.88 6.74 6.91
CA ALA A 193 0.36 5.46 6.43
C ALA A 193 1.22 4.28 6.90
N THR A 194 2.55 4.40 6.82
CA THR A 194 3.49 3.38 7.28
C THR A 194 3.32 3.12 8.78
N LEU A 195 3.17 4.17 9.59
CA LEU A 195 2.93 4.06 11.02
C LEU A 195 1.60 3.34 11.31
N LEU A 196 0.52 3.67 10.59
CA LEU A 196 -0.77 2.97 10.74
C LEU A 196 -0.64 1.47 10.45
N VAL A 197 0.07 1.10 9.38
CA VAL A 197 0.32 -0.31 9.05
C VAL A 197 1.13 -1.01 10.13
N ILE A 198 2.16 -0.35 10.69
CA ILE A 198 2.96 -0.89 11.80
C ILE A 198 2.10 -1.12 13.05
N LEU A 199 1.25 -0.16 13.40
CA LEU A 199 0.38 -0.25 14.58
C LEU A 199 -0.63 -1.39 14.47
N VAL A 200 -1.14 -1.61 13.26
CA VAL A 200 -2.14 -2.66 12.97
C VAL A 200 -1.51 -4.02 12.65
N TYR A 201 -0.20 -4.07 12.37
CA TYR A 201 0.52 -5.29 12.05
C TYR A 201 0.27 -6.48 13.01
N PRO A 202 0.27 -6.29 14.34
CA PRO A 202 -0.02 -7.38 15.27
C PRO A 202 -1.45 -7.92 15.15
N SER A 203 -2.40 -7.04 14.83
CA SER A 203 -3.82 -7.39 14.68
C SER A 203 -4.08 -8.29 13.48
N PHE A 204 -3.34 -8.12 12.38
CA PHE A 204 -3.35 -9.06 11.26
C PHE A 204 -2.92 -10.48 11.67
N SER A 205 -1.97 -10.58 12.61
CA SER A 205 -1.53 -11.88 13.10
C SER A 205 -2.49 -12.57 14.06
N LEU A 206 -3.31 -11.81 14.79
CA LEU A 206 -4.34 -12.39 15.65
C LEU A 206 -5.47 -12.98 14.81
N SER A 207 -5.93 -12.23 13.79
CA SER A 207 -6.99 -12.70 12.88
C SER A 207 -6.65 -14.03 12.20
N ASN A 208 -5.41 -14.21 11.72
CA ASN A 208 -4.98 -15.47 11.11
C ASN A 208 -4.91 -16.66 12.09
N ASN A 209 -4.56 -16.42 13.36
CA ASN A 209 -4.45 -17.48 14.37
C ASN A 209 -5.83 -17.97 14.86
N ASP A 210 -6.83 -17.08 14.89
CA ASP A 210 -8.20 -17.42 15.27
C ASP A 210 -8.87 -18.31 14.20
N GLU A 211 -8.61 -18.08 12.91
CA GLU A 211 -9.02 -19.03 11.84
C GLU A 211 -8.33 -20.40 11.99
N LEU A 212 -7.02 -20.44 12.24
CA LEU A 212 -6.31 -21.71 12.40
C LEU A 212 -6.81 -22.52 13.61
N SER A 213 -7.09 -21.85 14.73
CA SER A 213 -7.61 -22.49 15.94
C SER A 213 -9.07 -22.94 15.84
N THR A 214 -9.87 -22.34 14.95
CA THR A 214 -11.24 -22.79 14.62
C THR A 214 -11.28 -23.93 13.60
N LEU A 215 -10.21 -24.14 12.83
CA LEU A 215 -10.03 -25.32 11.96
C LEU A 215 -9.43 -26.54 12.70
N LEU A 216 -8.63 -26.33 13.74
CA LEU A 216 -8.06 -27.40 14.59
C LEU A 216 -8.92 -27.99 15.75
N PRO A 217 -10.18 -27.59 16.06
CA PRO A 217 -10.90 -28.15 17.22
C PRO A 217 -11.53 -29.53 17.00
N GLN A 218 -11.28 -30.23 15.88
CA GLN A 218 -11.96 -31.51 15.57
C GLN A 218 -11.06 -32.75 15.45
N GLU A 219 -9.73 -32.63 15.43
CA GLU A 219 -8.87 -33.83 15.35
C GLU A 219 -8.66 -34.54 16.69
N ASN A 220 -8.60 -33.82 17.82
CA ASN A 220 -8.33 -34.42 19.12
C ASN A 220 -9.53 -35.15 19.76
N ASN A 221 -10.76 -34.91 19.31
CA ASN A 221 -11.96 -35.57 19.85
C ASN A 221 -12.34 -36.87 19.13
N LYS A 222 -11.77 -37.18 17.96
CA LYS A 222 -11.95 -38.49 17.31
C LYS A 222 -11.01 -39.54 17.90
N GLN A 223 -9.74 -39.21 18.16
CA GLN A 223 -8.79 -40.18 18.72
C GLN A 223 -9.10 -40.62 20.16
N CYS A 224 -9.74 -39.77 20.97
CA CYS A 224 -10.11 -40.13 22.35
C CYS A 224 -11.37 -41.01 22.44
N LYS A 225 -12.25 -40.98 21.42
CA LYS A 225 -13.43 -41.86 21.37
C LYS A 225 -13.09 -43.26 20.82
N GLU A 226 -12.09 -43.38 19.97
CA GLU A 226 -11.70 -44.67 19.38
C GLU A 226 -10.85 -45.53 20.33
N LYS A 227 -10.15 -44.92 21.31
CA LYS A 227 -9.40 -45.63 22.37
C LYS A 227 -10.22 -46.02 23.61
N SER A 228 -11.51 -45.67 23.66
CA SER A 228 -12.42 -46.01 24.77
C SER A 228 -13.41 -47.13 24.40
N SER A 229 -13.27 -47.73 23.22
CA SER A 229 -14.11 -48.84 22.74
C SER A 229 -13.30 -50.09 22.37
N ILE A 230 -12.10 -50.24 22.94
CA ILE A 230 -11.31 -51.47 22.90
C ILE A 230 -11.04 -51.90 24.34
#